data_AF-A0A257V6M1-F1
#
_entry.id   AF-A0A257V6M1-F1
#
_cell.length_a   1.000
_cell.length_b   1.000
_cell.length_c   1.000
_cell.angle_alpha   90.00
_cell.angle_beta   90.00
_cell.angle_gamma   90.00
#
_symmetry.space_group_name_H-M   'P 1'
#
loop_
_entity.id
_entity.type
_entity.pdbx_description
1 polymer ?
#
loop_
_entity_poly.entity_id
_entity_poly.type
_entity_poly.pdbx_seq_one_letter_code
_entity_poly.pdbx_strand_id
1 'polypeptide(L)'
;MAVSGNLRTMPFPDLMQWISVSRKTGTLVIKGQRYTKKILFQKGLVSAVTSNNPREHLGYYLVGWGILTEDELEHLLDRQKELNVMLGELLVQTDRLTREQVDHLVRVKTEETVYDLMLWQEAEFFFLDDAQPRRDFKELQLPVEHFILEGARQVDERRRIAAVITDSGSIPRAVQSIDESRLTPSGTAVLREIDGAKSIEEIALACRMPEFPVLSFIFQGVTNGVFELLPPVLPPKRIPGFLRSTWRDRLQEAESSLALGDSLEAYRKVIEVRERYPSILKALAAADELEREIVQDVEKLPIGPSTILELALAPRDIVQLKCDPEEGFVLSRINGRYTVNQILAVLPGVRLHNQLIIRNLIQRGVVQLRESQEIARHQGAPRLRT
;
A
#
# COMPACT_ATOMS: atom_id res chain seq x y z
N MET A 1 3.52 -20.26 -8.05
CA MET A 1 2.30 -20.42 -7.25
C MET A 1 2.16 -19.22 -6.33
N ALA A 2 1.07 -18.47 -6.44
CA ALA A 2 0.81 -17.39 -5.50
C ALA A 2 0.51 -17.97 -4.12
N VAL A 3 1.22 -17.52 -3.08
CA VAL A 3 0.92 -17.87 -1.68
C VAL A 3 0.11 -16.73 -1.09
N SER A 4 -1.00 -17.05 -0.42
CA SER A 4 -1.81 -16.04 0.25
C SER A 4 -2.25 -16.53 1.62
N GLY A 5 -2.53 -15.60 2.53
CA GLY A 5 -2.90 -15.92 3.89
C GLY A 5 -3.09 -14.69 4.76
N ASN A 6 -3.03 -14.88 6.08
CA ASN A 6 -3.16 -13.83 7.07
C ASN A 6 -1.98 -13.85 8.05
N LEU A 7 -1.48 -12.68 8.47
CA LEU A 7 -0.36 -12.57 9.41
C LEU A 7 -0.63 -13.21 10.78
N ARG A 8 -1.90 -13.40 11.16
CA ARG A 8 -2.28 -14.12 12.38
C ARG A 8 -1.91 -15.61 12.33
N THR A 9 -1.94 -16.23 11.14
CA THR A 9 -1.62 -17.65 10.96
C THR A 9 -0.17 -17.88 10.53
N MET A 10 0.44 -16.90 9.86
CA MET A 10 1.85 -16.90 9.49
C MET A 10 2.43 -15.52 9.78
N PRO A 11 3.04 -15.31 10.95
CA PRO A 11 3.64 -14.04 11.34
C PRO A 11 4.61 -13.50 10.28
N PHE A 12 4.70 -12.17 10.20
CA PHE A 12 5.55 -11.51 9.20
C PHE A 12 7.03 -11.97 9.23
N PRO A 13 7.70 -12.17 10.39
CA PRO A 13 9.05 -12.72 10.43
C PRO A 13 9.17 -14.10 9.77
N ASP A 14 8.20 -14.98 9.99
CA ASP A 14 8.19 -16.35 9.44
C ASP A 14 7.99 -16.32 7.93
N LEU A 15 7.15 -15.40 7.45
CA LEU A 15 6.93 -15.16 6.01
C LEU A 15 8.19 -14.66 5.32
N MET A 16 8.87 -13.68 5.93
CA MET A 16 10.17 -13.18 5.47
C MET A 16 11.21 -14.32 5.40
N GLN A 17 11.31 -15.12 6.47
CA GLN A 17 12.24 -16.25 6.56
C GLN A 17 11.97 -17.30 5.49
N TRP A 18 10.70 -17.66 5.28
CA TRP A 18 10.31 -18.63 4.26
C TRP A 18 10.70 -18.19 2.84
N ILE A 19 10.42 -16.92 2.49
CA ILE A 19 10.80 -16.32 1.20
C ILE A 19 12.33 -16.37 1.03
N SER A 20 13.07 -16.01 2.08
CA SER A 20 14.53 -15.94 2.05
C SER A 20 15.19 -17.31 1.88
N VAL A 21 14.83 -18.28 2.72
CA VAL A 21 15.38 -19.65 2.68
C VAL A 21 15.04 -20.33 1.36
N SER A 22 13.82 -20.12 0.85
CA SER A 22 13.38 -20.65 -0.44
C SER A 22 13.95 -19.89 -1.64
N ARG A 23 14.76 -18.84 -1.41
CA ARG A 23 15.37 -17.95 -2.42
C ARG A 23 14.38 -17.45 -3.46
N LYS A 24 13.16 -17.11 -3.01
CA LYS A 24 12.09 -16.66 -3.90
C LYS A 24 12.40 -15.30 -4.50
N THR A 25 11.93 -15.10 -5.72
CA THR A 25 11.89 -13.81 -6.42
C THR A 25 10.44 -13.47 -6.69
N GLY A 26 10.03 -12.26 -6.35
CA GLY A 26 8.63 -11.85 -6.47
C GLY A 26 8.27 -10.72 -5.53
N THR A 27 6.99 -10.39 -5.49
CA THR A 27 6.46 -9.31 -4.66
C THR A 27 5.57 -9.86 -3.56
N LEU A 28 5.93 -9.58 -2.31
CA LEU A 28 5.04 -9.75 -1.17
C LEU A 28 4.21 -8.49 -0.98
N VAL A 29 2.90 -8.62 -1.00
CA VAL A 29 1.96 -7.54 -0.68
C VAL A 29 1.24 -7.86 0.60
N ILE A 30 1.16 -6.87 1.50
CA ILE A 30 0.53 -6.99 2.80
C ILE A 30 -0.48 -5.85 2.93
N LYS A 31 -1.76 -6.21 3.01
CA LYS A 31 -2.91 -5.30 3.16
C LYS A 31 -3.33 -5.25 4.63
N GLY A 32 -2.95 -4.18 5.32
CA GLY A 32 -3.35 -3.92 6.71
C GLY A 32 -4.66 -3.14 6.78
N GLN A 33 -5.06 -2.75 7.99
CA GLN A 33 -6.31 -2.01 8.19
C GLN A 33 -6.30 -0.60 7.57
N ARG A 34 -5.15 0.09 7.61
CA ARG A 34 -5.01 1.48 7.13
C ARG A 34 -4.11 1.62 5.92
N TYR A 35 -3.07 0.81 5.84
CA TYR A 35 -2.02 0.92 4.84
C TYR A 35 -1.78 -0.42 4.16
N THR A 36 -1.28 -0.35 2.93
CA THR A 36 -0.80 -1.49 2.15
C THR A 36 0.67 -1.29 1.87
N LYS A 37 1.45 -2.34 2.11
CA LYS A 37 2.90 -2.35 1.90
C LYS A 37 3.27 -3.45 0.93
N LYS A 38 4.29 -3.20 0.11
CA LYS A 38 4.84 -4.18 -0.83
C LYS A 38 6.33 -4.29 -0.64
N ILE A 39 6.83 -5.52 -0.54
CA ILE A 39 8.23 -5.86 -0.44
C ILE A 39 8.59 -6.69 -1.66
N LEU A 40 9.55 -6.19 -2.42
CA LEU A 40 10.13 -6.91 -3.54
C LEU A 40 11.29 -7.77 -3.05
N PHE A 41 11.31 -9.01 -3.50
CA PHE A 41 12.37 -9.96 -3.23
C PHE A 41 13.06 -10.39 -4.51
N GLN A 42 14.36 -10.55 -4.41
CA GLN A 42 15.19 -11.10 -5.48
C GLN A 42 16.13 -12.14 -4.87
N LYS A 43 15.98 -13.40 -5.29
CA LYS A 43 16.78 -14.52 -4.78
C LYS A 43 16.77 -14.62 -3.23
N GLY A 44 15.65 -14.29 -2.60
CA GLY A 44 15.48 -14.31 -1.15
C GLY A 44 16.01 -13.08 -0.39
N LEU A 45 16.49 -12.04 -1.09
CA LEU A 45 16.93 -10.76 -0.50
C LEU A 45 15.86 -9.69 -0.70
N VAL A 46 15.77 -8.75 0.23
CA VAL A 46 14.90 -7.57 0.08
C VAL A 46 15.54 -6.60 -0.90
N SER A 47 14.83 -6.36 -2.01
CA SER A 47 15.30 -5.50 -3.11
C SER A 47 14.66 -4.12 -3.10
N ALA A 48 13.37 -4.01 -2.77
CA ALA A 48 12.70 -2.72 -2.61
C ALA A 48 11.48 -2.81 -1.71
N VAL A 49 11.10 -1.67 -1.13
CA VAL A 49 9.89 -1.58 -0.30
C VAL A 49 9.09 -0.33 -0.61
N THR A 50 7.80 -0.53 -0.84
CA THR A 50 6.82 0.53 -1.08
C THR A 50 5.69 0.45 -0.04
N SER A 51 5.11 1.60 0.25
CA SER A 51 4.03 1.77 1.23
C SER A 51 3.17 2.93 0.76
N ASN A 52 1.88 2.88 1.06
CA ASN A 52 0.98 4.04 0.92
C ASN A 52 0.85 4.84 2.22
N ASN A 53 1.64 4.54 3.26
CA ASN A 53 1.76 5.40 4.43
C ASN A 53 2.60 6.64 4.06
N PRO A 54 2.04 7.86 4.16
CA PRO A 54 2.76 9.08 3.80
C PRO A 54 4.10 9.29 4.51
N ARG A 55 4.20 8.84 5.77
CA ARG A 55 5.43 8.96 6.58
C ARG A 55 6.54 8.01 6.15
N GLU A 56 6.22 7.06 5.30
CA GLU A 56 7.17 6.10 4.73
C GLU A 56 7.52 6.44 3.28
N HIS A 57 7.01 7.55 2.75
CA HIS A 57 7.38 8.04 1.43
C HIS A 57 8.75 8.72 1.48
N LEU A 58 9.47 8.71 0.35
CA LEU A 58 10.75 9.39 0.26
C LEU A 58 10.61 10.91 0.48
N GLY A 59 9.52 11.49 -0.02
CA GLY A 59 9.19 12.91 0.14
C GLY A 59 9.14 13.37 1.61
N TYR A 60 8.64 12.51 2.51
CA TYR A 60 8.58 12.80 3.94
C TYR A 60 9.96 13.12 4.53
N TYR A 61 10.95 12.28 4.24
CA TYR A 61 12.31 12.51 4.69
C TYR A 61 12.97 13.68 3.96
N LEU A 62 12.75 13.83 2.65
CA LEU A 62 13.38 14.90 1.87
C LEU A 62 12.95 16.29 2.37
N VAL A 63 11.66 16.48 2.65
CA VAL A 63 11.15 17.74 3.18
C VAL A 63 11.44 17.85 4.68
N GLY A 64 11.20 16.78 5.44
CA GLY A 64 11.42 16.77 6.89
C GLY A 64 12.88 17.02 7.30
N TRP A 65 13.85 16.58 6.51
CA TRP A 65 15.28 16.83 6.74
C TRP A 65 15.77 18.16 6.16
N GLY A 66 14.88 18.93 5.52
CA GLY A 66 15.18 20.22 4.89
C GLY A 66 16.01 20.13 3.62
N ILE A 67 16.00 18.99 2.92
CA ILE A 67 16.71 18.81 1.63
C ILE A 67 15.94 19.50 0.49
N LEU A 68 14.60 19.43 0.56
CA LEU A 68 13.68 20.05 -0.38
C LEU A 68 12.63 20.86 0.36
N THR A 69 12.07 21.88 -0.30
CA THR A 69 10.77 22.42 0.06
C THR A 69 9.64 21.55 -0.52
N GLU A 70 8.41 21.73 -0.02
CA GLU A 70 7.22 21.06 -0.58
C GLU A 70 7.04 21.38 -2.08
N ASP A 71 7.22 22.65 -2.46
CA ASP A 71 7.08 23.09 -3.85
C ASP A 71 8.15 22.47 -4.75
N GLU A 72 9.39 22.39 -4.26
CA GLU A 72 10.49 21.73 -4.98
C GLU A 72 10.22 20.22 -5.16
N LEU A 73 9.70 19.55 -4.12
CA LEU A 73 9.31 18.15 -4.21
C LEU A 73 8.21 17.95 -5.26
N GLU A 74 7.18 18.79 -5.28
CA GLU A 74 6.11 18.69 -6.27
C GLU A 74 6.63 18.85 -7.70
N HIS A 75 7.50 19.84 -7.94
CA HIS A 75 8.14 20.04 -9.24
C HIS A 75 9.00 18.84 -9.67
N LEU A 76 9.75 18.24 -8.74
CA LEU A 76 10.56 17.05 -9.02
C LEU A 76 9.68 15.84 -9.32
N LEU A 77 8.57 15.65 -8.61
CA LEU A 77 7.62 14.56 -8.87
C LEU A 77 6.94 14.70 -10.25
N ASP A 78 6.66 15.91 -10.70
CA ASP A 78 6.13 16.14 -12.05
C ASP A 78 7.17 15.80 -13.12
N ARG A 79 8.41 16.26 -12.96
CA ARG A 79 9.51 15.90 -13.87
C ARG A 79 9.81 14.41 -13.87
N GLN A 80 9.71 13.75 -12.70
CA GLN A 80 9.89 12.31 -12.55
C GLN A 80 8.95 11.54 -13.48
N LYS A 81 7.67 11.95 -13.53
CA LYS A 81 6.66 11.32 -14.40
C LYS A 81 6.94 11.59 -15.87
N GLU A 82 7.26 12.83 -16.22
CA GLU A 82 7.54 13.23 -17.61
C GLU A 82 8.76 12.51 -18.20
N LEU A 83 9.80 12.33 -17.40
CA LEU A 83 11.06 11.72 -17.83
C LEU A 83 11.13 10.20 -17.59
N ASN A 84 10.15 9.63 -16.86
CA ASN A 84 10.13 8.23 -16.41
C ASN A 84 11.44 7.79 -15.73
N VAL A 85 11.97 8.64 -14.84
CA VAL A 85 13.20 8.38 -14.08
C VAL A 85 12.90 8.20 -12.59
N MET A 86 13.88 7.76 -11.82
CA MET A 86 13.74 7.67 -10.37
C MET A 86 13.90 9.04 -9.69
N LEU A 87 13.11 9.32 -8.65
CA LEU A 87 13.28 10.55 -7.84
C LEU A 87 14.69 10.64 -7.24
N GLY A 88 15.26 9.53 -6.77
CA GLY A 88 16.62 9.48 -6.27
C GLY A 88 17.68 9.88 -7.30
N GLU A 89 17.49 9.50 -8.56
CA GLU A 89 18.41 9.88 -9.64
C GLU A 89 18.29 11.36 -9.99
N LEU A 90 17.06 11.91 -10.00
CA LEU A 90 16.84 13.34 -10.17
C LEU A 90 17.54 14.16 -9.08
N LEU A 91 17.56 13.68 -7.85
CA LEU A 91 18.24 14.35 -6.73
C LEU A 91 19.76 14.36 -6.89
N VAL A 92 20.33 13.29 -7.46
CA VAL A 92 21.75 13.26 -7.80
C VAL A 92 22.06 14.17 -8.99
N GLN A 93 21.24 14.13 -10.04
CA GLN A 93 21.42 14.96 -11.24
C GLN A 93 21.26 16.46 -10.98
N THR A 94 20.51 16.83 -9.95
CA THR A 94 20.28 18.22 -9.54
C THR A 94 21.21 18.66 -8.40
N ASP A 95 22.24 17.85 -8.08
CA ASP A 95 23.23 18.08 -7.03
C ASP A 95 22.63 18.34 -5.63
N ARG A 96 21.41 17.84 -5.39
CA ARG A 96 20.73 17.97 -4.08
C ARG A 96 21.20 16.92 -3.08
N LEU A 97 21.55 15.72 -3.56
CA LEU A 97 22.11 14.64 -2.76
C LEU A 97 23.18 13.90 -3.54
N THR A 98 24.18 13.36 -2.83
CA THR A 98 25.11 12.39 -3.41
C THR A 98 24.45 11.01 -3.53
N ARG A 99 25.05 10.13 -4.33
CA ARG A 99 24.55 8.75 -4.48
C ARG A 99 24.55 8.01 -3.15
N GLU A 100 25.57 8.19 -2.33
CA GLU A 100 25.70 7.58 -1.00
C GLU A 100 24.60 8.08 -0.06
N GLN A 101 24.24 9.36 -0.13
CA GLN A 101 23.15 9.93 0.67
C GLN A 101 21.78 9.39 0.25
N VAL A 102 21.54 9.24 -1.06
CA VAL A 102 20.32 8.60 -1.57
C VAL A 102 20.25 7.13 -1.13
N ASP A 103 21.35 6.39 -1.24
CA ASP A 103 21.41 4.99 -0.83
C ASP A 103 21.14 4.83 0.68
N HIS A 104 21.72 5.71 1.51
CA HIS A 104 21.44 5.74 2.93
C HIS A 104 19.96 6.04 3.24
N LEU A 105 19.39 7.05 2.59
CA LEU A 105 17.99 7.45 2.79
C LEU A 105 17.01 6.34 2.38
N VAL A 106 17.23 5.70 1.23
CA VAL A 106 16.40 4.59 0.75
C VAL A 106 16.50 3.39 1.70
N ARG A 107 17.69 3.14 2.28
CA ARG A 107 17.87 2.10 3.32
C ARG A 107 17.08 2.43 4.58
N VAL A 108 17.19 3.65 5.12
CA VAL A 108 16.44 4.08 6.32
C VAL A 108 14.93 3.92 6.11
N LYS A 109 14.41 4.41 4.99
CA LYS A 109 12.99 4.26 4.61
C LYS A 109 12.58 2.78 4.54
N THR A 110 13.43 1.94 3.96
CA THR A 110 13.18 0.50 3.83
C THR A 110 13.12 -0.18 5.19
N GLU A 111 14.11 0.08 6.05
CA GLU A 111 14.18 -0.45 7.42
C GLU A 111 12.95 -0.02 8.23
N GLU A 112 12.59 1.26 8.24
CA GLU A 112 11.38 1.75 8.94
C GLU A 112 10.09 1.08 8.44
N THR A 113 9.94 0.93 7.12
CA THR A 113 8.74 0.30 6.55
C THR A 113 8.62 -1.18 6.97
N VAL A 114 9.75 -1.91 6.98
CA VAL A 114 9.81 -3.33 7.36
C VAL A 114 9.64 -3.50 8.87
N TYR A 115 10.23 -2.63 9.69
CA TYR A 115 10.07 -2.69 11.15
C TYR A 115 8.65 -2.35 11.59
N ASP A 116 7.94 -1.45 10.90
CA ASP A 116 6.51 -1.23 11.14
C ASP A 116 5.68 -2.51 10.89
N LEU A 117 5.98 -3.26 9.82
CA LEU A 117 5.31 -4.54 9.53
C LEU A 117 5.51 -5.60 10.62
N MET A 118 6.62 -5.55 11.36
CA MET A 118 6.86 -6.45 12.50
C MET A 118 5.86 -6.21 13.65
N LEU A 119 5.23 -5.04 13.70
CA LEU A 119 4.21 -4.70 14.71
C LEU A 119 2.81 -5.19 14.32
N TRP A 120 2.59 -5.54 13.05
CA TRP A 120 1.27 -5.91 12.55
C TRP A 120 0.91 -7.34 12.98
N GLN A 121 -0.16 -7.47 13.77
CA GLN A 121 -0.65 -8.77 14.25
C GLN A 121 -1.64 -9.43 13.28
N GLU A 122 -2.34 -8.62 12.49
CA GLU A 122 -3.38 -9.08 11.56
C GLU A 122 -3.33 -8.22 10.28
N ALA A 123 -3.13 -8.90 9.15
CA ALA A 123 -3.21 -8.33 7.80
C ALA A 123 -3.33 -9.48 6.80
N GLU A 124 -3.97 -9.21 5.66
CA GLU A 124 -3.98 -10.14 4.54
C GLU A 124 -2.67 -10.02 3.76
N PHE A 125 -2.10 -11.12 3.29
CA PHE A 125 -0.91 -11.09 2.46
C PHE A 125 -1.05 -11.95 1.20
N PHE A 126 -0.32 -11.54 0.17
CA PHE A 126 -0.23 -12.21 -1.13
C PHE A 126 1.22 -12.15 -1.61
N PHE A 127 1.82 -13.29 -1.91
CA PHE A 127 3.11 -13.39 -2.57
C PHE A 127 2.91 -13.73 -4.05
N LEU A 128 3.36 -12.84 -4.92
CA LEU A 128 3.30 -12.98 -6.37
C LEU A 128 4.69 -13.36 -6.91
N ASP A 129 4.86 -14.61 -7.33
CA ASP A 129 6.10 -15.09 -7.96
C ASP A 129 6.39 -14.27 -9.23
N ASP A 130 7.66 -13.87 -9.41
CA ASP A 130 8.18 -13.13 -10.58
C ASP A 130 7.42 -11.84 -10.97
N ALA A 131 6.57 -11.33 -10.07
CA ALA A 131 5.94 -10.03 -10.24
C ALA A 131 6.97 -8.93 -9.99
N GLN A 132 7.40 -8.26 -11.07
CA GLN A 132 8.23 -7.06 -11.02
C GLN A 132 7.34 -5.81 -11.02
N PRO A 133 7.75 -4.73 -10.34
CA PRO A 133 7.04 -3.47 -10.36
C PRO A 133 7.12 -2.85 -11.75
N ARG A 134 6.08 -2.07 -12.09
CA ARG A 134 5.95 -1.43 -13.40
C ARG A 134 6.96 -0.31 -13.67
N ARG A 135 7.58 0.23 -12.61
CA ARG A 135 8.52 1.35 -12.68
C ARG A 135 9.87 0.92 -12.13
N ASP A 136 10.91 1.51 -12.68
CA ASP A 136 12.26 1.33 -12.20
C ASP A 136 12.38 1.75 -10.74
N PHE A 137 13.15 0.96 -10.01
CA PHE A 137 13.44 1.18 -8.61
C PHE A 137 14.90 0.86 -8.34
N LYS A 138 15.40 1.39 -7.23
CA LYS A 138 16.78 1.20 -6.82
C LYS A 138 16.82 -0.14 -6.12
N GLU A 139 17.41 -1.13 -6.78
CA GLU A 139 17.63 -2.44 -6.17
C GLU A 139 18.57 -2.30 -4.97
N LEU A 140 18.09 -2.79 -3.83
CA LEU A 140 18.88 -3.05 -2.65
C LEU A 140 19.23 -4.55 -2.60
N GLN A 141 20.22 -4.90 -1.79
CA GLN A 141 20.56 -6.29 -1.51
C GLN A 141 20.63 -6.47 -0.01
N LEU A 142 19.49 -6.33 0.66
CA LEU A 142 19.41 -6.40 2.11
C LEU A 142 19.06 -7.83 2.55
N PRO A 143 19.93 -8.50 3.34
CA PRO A 143 19.63 -9.81 3.91
C PRO A 143 18.41 -9.75 4.83
N VAL A 144 17.57 -10.78 4.75
CA VAL A 144 16.33 -10.86 5.53
C VAL A 144 16.62 -11.02 7.03
N GLU A 145 17.71 -11.73 7.35
CA GLU A 145 18.13 -12.02 8.72
C GLU A 145 18.36 -10.74 9.54
N HIS A 146 18.91 -9.70 8.91
CA HIS A 146 19.10 -8.38 9.53
C HIS A 146 17.76 -7.80 10.02
N PHE A 147 16.73 -7.87 9.18
CA PHE A 147 15.42 -7.34 9.55
C PHE A 147 14.75 -8.17 10.63
N ILE A 148 14.87 -9.50 10.58
CA ILE A 148 14.25 -10.39 11.58
C ILE A 148 14.88 -10.17 12.96
N LEU A 149 16.22 -10.15 13.04
CA LEU A 149 16.92 -9.99 14.32
C LEU A 149 16.67 -8.61 14.93
N GLU A 150 16.89 -7.55 14.15
CA GLU A 150 16.72 -6.19 14.65
C GLU A 150 15.24 -5.85 14.87
N GLY A 151 14.36 -6.33 13.99
CA GLY A 151 12.91 -6.19 14.15
C GLY A 151 12.42 -6.86 15.43
N ALA A 152 12.82 -8.10 15.71
CA ALA A 152 12.46 -8.80 16.94
C ALA A 152 12.93 -8.03 18.19
N ARG A 153 14.17 -7.52 18.18
CA ARG A 153 14.71 -6.70 19.27
C ARG A 153 13.89 -5.42 19.49
N GLN A 154 13.43 -4.78 18.42
CA GLN A 154 12.66 -3.54 18.49
C GLN A 154 11.18 -3.77 18.85
N VAL A 155 10.57 -4.90 18.50
CA VAL A 155 9.12 -5.14 18.74
C VAL A 155 8.77 -5.03 20.22
N ASP A 156 9.52 -5.69 21.10
CA ASP A 156 9.24 -5.65 22.55
C ASP A 156 9.43 -4.25 23.13
N GLU A 157 10.49 -3.55 22.71
CA GLU A 157 10.75 -2.19 23.16
C GLU A 157 9.70 -1.21 22.64
N ARG A 158 9.31 -1.31 21.36
CA ARG A 158 8.24 -0.50 20.77
C ARG A 158 6.90 -0.73 21.48
N ARG A 159 6.59 -1.96 21.90
CA ARG A 159 5.39 -2.25 22.70
C ARG A 159 5.43 -1.58 24.07
N ARG A 160 6.58 -1.60 24.75
CA ARG A 160 6.77 -0.91 26.04
C ARG A 160 6.67 0.61 25.90
N ILE A 161 7.30 1.15 24.85
CA ILE A 161 7.23 2.58 24.51
C ILE A 161 5.78 2.97 24.25
N ALA A 162 5.04 2.22 23.42
CA ALA A 162 3.66 2.53 23.06
C ALA A 162 2.68 2.56 24.25
N ALA A 163 3.01 1.89 25.36
CA ALA A 163 2.22 1.93 26.58
C ALA A 163 2.35 3.26 27.35
N VAL A 164 3.40 4.05 27.08
CA VAL A 164 3.66 5.36 27.72
C VAL A 164 3.55 6.51 26.72
N ILE A 165 4.10 6.32 25.52
CA ILE A 165 4.08 7.26 24.41
C ILE A 165 3.07 6.76 23.39
N THR A 166 1.83 7.21 23.51
CA THR A 166 0.73 6.74 22.66
C THR A 166 0.70 7.41 21.29
N ASP A 167 1.32 8.57 21.16
CA ASP A 167 1.33 9.37 19.93
C ASP A 167 2.70 10.03 19.75
N SER A 168 3.32 9.81 18.60
CA SER A 168 4.56 10.47 18.18
C SER A 168 4.42 11.98 18.01
N GLY A 169 3.20 12.50 17.92
CA GLY A 169 2.89 13.91 18.00
C GLY A 169 3.07 14.52 19.40
N SER A 170 3.26 13.70 20.45
CA SER A 170 3.49 14.19 21.82
C SER A 170 4.75 15.05 21.88
N ILE A 171 4.75 16.04 22.79
CA ILE A 171 5.84 17.00 22.92
C ILE A 171 6.63 16.68 24.19
N PRO A 172 7.88 16.18 24.09
CA PRO A 172 8.74 16.01 25.25
C PRO A 172 9.18 17.38 25.79
N ARG A 173 9.22 17.50 27.12
CA ARG A 173 9.77 18.66 27.83
C ARG A 173 10.74 18.19 28.90
N ALA A 174 11.94 18.75 28.92
CA ALA A 174 12.90 18.52 29.99
C ALA A 174 12.46 19.22 31.27
N VAL A 175 12.32 18.46 32.35
CA VAL A 175 11.93 18.95 33.69
C VAL A 175 13.09 18.88 34.69
N GLN A 176 14.16 18.16 34.34
CA GLN A 176 15.40 18.08 35.12
C GLN A 176 16.62 18.33 34.21
N SER A 177 17.71 18.78 34.81
CA SER A 177 19.00 18.91 34.10
C SER A 177 19.60 17.55 33.82
N ILE A 178 20.04 17.33 32.58
CA ILE A 178 20.75 16.11 32.18
C ILE A 178 22.24 16.41 32.03
N ASP A 179 23.08 15.51 32.55
CA ASP A 179 24.51 15.54 32.31
C ASP A 179 24.82 15.04 30.90
N GLU A 180 25.04 15.97 29.96
CA GLU A 180 25.38 15.67 28.56
C GLU A 180 26.62 14.77 28.41
N SER A 181 27.53 14.76 29.38
CA SER A 181 28.77 13.95 29.30
C SER A 181 28.52 12.44 29.36
N ARG A 182 27.35 12.02 29.85
CA ARG A 182 26.94 10.61 29.94
C ARG A 182 26.14 10.15 28.73
N LEU A 183 25.83 11.05 27.80
CA LEU A 183 25.01 10.75 26.63
C LEU A 183 25.87 10.30 25.44
N THR A 184 25.28 9.46 24.60
CA THR A 184 25.84 9.18 23.28
C THR A 184 25.71 10.42 22.39
N PRO A 185 26.51 10.56 21.32
CA PRO A 185 26.37 11.70 20.39
C PRO A 185 24.95 11.87 19.85
N SER A 186 24.27 10.77 19.53
CA SER A 186 22.86 10.79 19.10
C SER A 186 21.92 11.23 20.23
N GLY A 187 22.14 10.77 21.47
CA GLY A 187 21.36 11.22 22.63
C GLY A 187 21.54 12.70 22.92
N THR A 188 22.77 13.23 22.78
CA THR A 188 23.04 14.66 22.89
C THR A 188 22.34 15.46 21.79
N ALA A 189 22.35 14.96 20.54
CA ALA A 189 21.65 15.61 19.43
C ALA A 189 20.13 15.68 19.69
N VAL A 190 19.53 14.57 20.12
CA VAL A 190 18.10 14.53 20.48
C VAL A 190 17.80 15.48 21.64
N LEU A 191 18.61 15.47 22.71
CA LEU A 191 18.41 16.34 23.86
C LEU A 191 18.39 17.83 23.47
N ARG A 192 19.28 18.24 22.56
CA ARG A 192 19.36 19.64 22.08
C ARG A 192 18.15 20.09 21.28
N GLU A 193 17.41 19.14 20.69
CA GLU A 193 16.17 19.43 19.97
C GLU A 193 14.93 19.43 20.88
N ILE A 194 15.03 18.92 22.11
CA ILE A 194 13.93 18.95 23.10
C ILE A 194 13.79 20.37 23.66
N ASP A 195 12.92 21.16 23.03
CA ASP A 195 12.62 22.55 23.40
C ASP A 195 11.25 22.73 24.10
N GLY A 196 10.51 21.64 24.31
CA GLY A 196 9.16 21.68 24.87
C GLY A 196 8.09 22.20 23.90
N ALA A 197 8.40 22.32 22.60
CA ALA A 197 7.47 22.73 21.55
C ALA A 197 7.43 21.76 20.34
N LYS A 198 8.55 21.11 20.01
CA LYS A 198 8.61 20.11 18.94
C LYS A 198 8.04 18.77 19.41
N SER A 199 7.28 18.13 18.53
CA SER A 199 6.86 16.73 18.72
C SER A 199 8.02 15.75 18.56
N ILE A 200 7.84 14.50 19.03
CA ILE A 200 8.83 13.43 18.85
C ILE A 200 9.15 13.22 17.36
N GLU A 201 8.13 13.22 16.51
CA GLU A 201 8.26 13.13 15.05
C GLU A 201 9.15 14.27 14.51
N GLU A 202 8.89 15.52 14.93
CA GLU A 202 9.68 16.69 14.50
C GLU A 202 11.13 16.63 14.98
N ILE A 203 11.37 16.14 16.20
CA ILE A 203 12.71 15.95 16.74
C ILE A 203 13.48 14.92 15.92
N ALA A 204 12.86 13.78 15.58
CA ALA A 204 13.49 12.76 14.75
C ALA A 204 13.86 13.29 13.37
N LEU A 205 12.98 14.07 12.75
CA LEU A 205 13.24 14.73 11.48
C LEU A 205 14.38 15.76 11.57
N ALA A 206 14.38 16.60 12.60
CA ALA A 206 15.44 17.60 12.83
C ALA A 206 16.81 16.95 13.04
N CYS A 207 16.86 15.84 13.77
CA CYS A 207 18.07 15.04 13.97
C CYS A 207 18.46 14.17 12.76
N ARG A 208 17.64 14.15 11.69
CA ARG A 208 17.81 13.31 10.49
C ARG A 208 18.01 11.84 10.81
N MET A 209 17.22 11.34 11.75
CA MET A 209 17.34 9.98 12.26
C MET A 209 15.99 9.25 12.19
N PRO A 210 16.01 7.91 12.20
CA PRO A 210 14.78 7.13 12.34
C PRO A 210 14.11 7.44 13.68
N GLU A 211 12.79 7.24 13.76
CA GLU A 211 12.01 7.69 14.90
C GLU A 211 12.26 6.84 16.16
N PHE A 212 12.52 5.55 16.00
CA PHE A 212 12.63 4.61 17.12
C PHE A 212 13.75 4.93 18.13
N PRO A 213 14.98 5.26 17.73
CA PRO A 213 16.00 5.71 18.67
C PRO A 213 15.58 6.94 19.48
N VAL A 214 14.84 7.89 18.88
CA VAL A 214 14.33 9.10 19.55
C VAL A 214 13.25 8.73 20.55
N LEU A 215 12.29 7.90 20.13
CA LEU A 215 11.25 7.34 21.01
C LEU A 215 11.87 6.62 22.21
N SER A 216 12.90 5.80 21.98
CA SER A 216 13.60 5.05 23.03
C SER A 216 14.29 5.99 24.03
N PHE A 217 14.98 7.02 23.53
CA PHE A 217 15.63 8.03 24.37
C PHE A 217 14.62 8.79 25.22
N ILE A 218 13.52 9.24 24.62
CA ILE A 218 12.47 9.98 25.32
C ILE A 218 11.75 9.08 26.33
N PHE A 219 11.42 7.85 25.97
CA PHE A 219 10.82 6.87 26.88
C PHE A 219 11.70 6.62 28.11
N GLN A 220 13.02 6.47 27.94
CA GLN A 220 13.95 6.35 29.06
C GLN A 220 13.97 7.61 29.94
N GLY A 221 13.94 8.80 29.34
CA GLY A 221 13.88 10.03 30.13
C GLY A 221 12.55 10.20 30.87
N VAL A 222 11.42 9.81 30.28
CA VAL A 222 10.10 9.85 30.94
C VAL A 222 10.04 8.86 32.10
N THR A 223 10.48 7.62 31.88
CA THR A 223 10.51 6.58 32.94
C THR A 223 11.43 6.93 34.11
N ASN A 224 12.49 7.70 33.85
CA ASN A 224 13.39 8.21 34.88
C ASN A 224 12.97 9.59 35.46
N GLY A 225 11.82 10.14 35.06
CA GLY A 225 11.31 11.42 35.57
C GLY A 225 12.08 12.67 35.11
N VAL A 226 12.90 12.52 34.07
CA VAL A 226 13.72 13.58 33.47
C VAL A 226 12.93 14.37 32.42
N PHE A 227 12.05 13.67 31.70
CA PHE A 227 11.15 14.25 30.72
C PHE A 227 9.69 14.11 31.15
N GLU A 228 8.89 15.11 30.78
CA GLU A 228 7.43 15.06 30.81
C GLU A 228 6.92 15.05 29.36
N LEU A 229 5.79 14.38 29.12
CA LEU A 229 5.12 14.39 27.81
C LEU A 229 3.90 15.29 27.85
N LEU A 230 3.91 16.31 27.00
CA LEU A 230 2.75 17.13 26.71
C LEU A 230 1.96 16.53 25.55
N PRO A 231 0.63 16.73 25.51
CA PRO A 231 -0.19 16.22 24.41
C PRO A 231 0.20 16.87 23.07
N PRO A 232 -0.09 16.19 21.94
CA PRO A 232 0.10 16.76 20.61
C PRO A 232 -0.70 18.05 20.41
N VAL A 233 -0.17 18.96 19.60
CA VAL A 233 -0.89 20.16 19.18
C VAL A 233 -2.05 19.76 18.26
N LEU A 234 -3.22 20.35 18.50
CA LEU A 234 -4.41 20.20 17.65
C LEU A 234 -4.73 21.51 16.91
N PRO A 235 -5.04 21.47 15.60
CA PRO A 235 -5.01 20.28 14.73
C PRO A 235 -3.57 19.78 14.52
N PRO A 236 -3.39 18.47 14.24
CA PRO A 236 -2.06 17.91 14.01
C PRO A 236 -1.37 18.64 12.86
N LYS A 237 -0.05 18.87 13.00
CA LYS A 237 0.77 19.46 11.95
C LYS A 237 0.71 18.61 10.68
N ARG A 238 0.95 19.25 9.53
CA ARG A 238 1.00 18.56 8.24
C ARG A 238 2.19 17.59 8.21
N ILE A 239 2.00 16.45 7.55
CA ILE A 239 3.08 15.50 7.30
C ILE A 239 3.99 16.13 6.23
N PRO A 240 5.29 16.33 6.50
CA PRO A 240 6.24 16.85 5.52
C PRO A 240 6.25 16.01 4.25
N GLY A 241 6.47 16.64 3.10
CA GLY A 241 6.49 15.99 1.79
C GLY A 241 5.16 15.39 1.37
N PHE A 242 4.09 15.63 2.14
CA PHE A 242 2.78 15.08 1.90
C PHE A 242 1.74 16.19 1.94
N LEU A 243 1.45 16.70 0.76
CA LEU A 243 0.24 17.45 0.49
C LEU A 243 -0.94 16.47 0.64
N ARG A 244 -1.52 16.37 1.86
CA ARG A 244 -2.78 15.65 2.08
C ARG A 244 -3.72 16.06 0.95
N SER A 245 -4.26 15.07 0.23
CA SER A 245 -5.14 15.25 -0.94
C SER A 245 -4.45 15.66 -2.25
N THR A 246 -3.42 14.92 -2.69
CA THR A 246 -3.12 14.90 -4.13
C THR A 246 -3.88 13.77 -4.82
N TRP A 247 -4.33 14.05 -6.03
CA TRP A 247 -4.82 13.05 -6.96
C TRP A 247 -3.74 12.02 -7.34
N ARG A 248 -2.45 12.39 -7.19
CA ARG A 248 -1.29 11.57 -7.58
C ARG A 248 -1.18 10.32 -6.69
N ASP A 249 -1.32 10.48 -5.37
CA ASP A 249 -1.26 9.35 -4.43
C ASP A 249 -2.39 8.35 -4.68
N ARG A 250 -3.60 8.87 -4.89
CA ARG A 250 -4.79 8.06 -5.18
C ARG A 250 -4.64 7.26 -6.46
N LEU A 251 -4.05 7.83 -7.51
CA LEU A 251 -3.74 7.09 -8.72
C LEU A 251 -2.65 6.05 -8.52
N GLN A 252 -1.61 6.34 -7.72
CA GLN A 252 -0.59 5.34 -7.42
C GLN A 252 -1.14 4.13 -6.65
N GLU A 253 -2.08 4.37 -5.73
CA GLU A 253 -2.82 3.29 -5.06
C GLU A 253 -3.71 2.50 -6.02
N ALA A 254 -4.32 3.17 -7.00
CA ALA A 254 -5.11 2.55 -8.05
C ALA A 254 -4.24 1.64 -8.95
N GLU A 255 -3.11 2.15 -9.46
CA GLU A 255 -2.09 1.38 -10.21
C GLU A 255 -1.63 0.15 -9.41
N SER A 256 -1.40 0.35 -8.11
CA SER A 256 -0.98 -0.70 -7.20
C SER A 256 -2.03 -1.80 -7.02
N SER A 257 -3.31 -1.44 -7.02
CA SER A 257 -4.43 -2.38 -6.91
C SER A 257 -4.59 -3.17 -8.21
N LEU A 258 -4.46 -2.51 -9.36
CA LEU A 258 -4.49 -3.16 -10.67
C LEU A 258 -3.35 -4.17 -10.83
N ALA A 259 -2.14 -3.81 -10.42
CA ALA A 259 -0.98 -4.71 -10.45
C ALA A 259 -1.16 -5.97 -9.58
N LEU A 260 -2.03 -5.91 -8.58
CA LEU A 260 -2.38 -7.04 -7.72
C LEU A 260 -3.52 -7.90 -8.28
N GLY A 261 -4.04 -7.56 -9.47
CA GLY A 261 -5.21 -8.20 -10.07
C GLY A 261 -6.54 -7.75 -9.47
N ASP A 262 -6.53 -6.72 -8.61
CA ASP A 262 -7.71 -6.15 -7.96
C ASP A 262 -8.24 -4.95 -8.78
N SER A 263 -8.74 -5.27 -9.97
CA SER A 263 -9.15 -4.27 -10.97
C SER A 263 -10.38 -3.46 -10.53
N LEU A 264 -11.25 -4.03 -9.68
CA LEU A 264 -12.41 -3.33 -9.11
C LEU A 264 -11.97 -2.23 -8.16
N GLU A 265 -11.05 -2.54 -7.24
CA GLU A 265 -10.55 -1.58 -6.28
C GLU A 265 -9.69 -0.49 -6.96
N ALA A 266 -8.95 -0.84 -8.01
CA ALA A 266 -8.28 0.13 -8.87
C ALA A 266 -9.28 1.12 -9.50
N TYR A 267 -10.37 0.61 -10.07
CA TYR A 267 -11.39 1.44 -10.72
C TYR A 267 -12.09 2.38 -9.73
N ARG A 268 -12.44 1.91 -8.53
CA ARG A 268 -13.04 2.75 -7.48
C ARG A 268 -12.17 3.97 -7.15
N LYS A 269 -10.86 3.77 -7.03
CA LYS A 269 -9.90 4.85 -6.77
C LYS A 269 -9.78 5.83 -7.94
N VAL A 270 -9.88 5.36 -9.18
CA VAL A 270 -9.94 6.23 -10.38
C VAL A 270 -11.17 7.14 -10.34
N ILE A 271 -12.34 6.60 -9.99
CA ILE A 271 -13.57 7.40 -9.83
C ILE A 271 -13.41 8.43 -8.71
N GLU A 272 -12.87 8.03 -7.56
CA GLU A 272 -12.61 8.95 -6.46
C GLU A 272 -11.72 10.14 -6.88
N VAL A 273 -10.71 9.90 -7.72
CA VAL A 273 -9.86 10.96 -8.28
C VAL A 273 -10.66 11.93 -9.14
N ARG A 274 -11.55 11.44 -10.00
CA ARG A 274 -12.39 12.31 -10.84
C ARG A 274 -13.33 13.16 -10.01
N GLU A 275 -13.95 12.58 -8.98
CA GLU A 275 -14.90 13.26 -8.11
C GLU A 275 -14.25 14.32 -7.23
N ARG A 276 -13.07 14.01 -6.65
CA ARG A 276 -12.35 14.95 -5.77
C ARG A 276 -11.58 16.03 -6.52
N TYR A 277 -11.13 15.76 -7.74
CA TYR A 277 -10.25 16.67 -8.48
C TYR A 277 -10.77 17.00 -9.90
N PRO A 278 -12.03 17.46 -10.05
CA PRO A 278 -12.65 17.70 -11.35
C PRO A 278 -12.01 18.84 -12.15
N SER A 279 -11.27 19.75 -11.50
CA SER A 279 -10.64 20.90 -12.13
C SER A 279 -9.17 20.68 -12.51
N ILE A 280 -8.57 19.54 -12.13
CA ILE A 280 -7.15 19.27 -12.35
C ILE A 280 -6.98 18.44 -13.62
N LEU A 281 -6.68 19.10 -14.75
CA LEU A 281 -6.53 18.43 -16.06
C LEU A 281 -5.52 17.27 -16.04
N LYS A 282 -4.38 17.44 -15.36
CA LYS A 282 -3.38 16.37 -15.19
C LYS A 282 -3.95 15.15 -14.46
N ALA A 283 -4.84 15.36 -13.48
CA ALA A 283 -5.48 14.29 -12.71
C ALA A 283 -6.45 13.49 -13.55
N LEU A 284 -7.29 14.18 -14.32
CA LEU A 284 -8.26 13.57 -15.21
C LEU A 284 -7.57 12.77 -16.32
N ALA A 285 -6.51 13.32 -16.93
CA ALA A 285 -5.76 12.64 -17.98
C ALA A 285 -5.11 11.33 -17.48
N ALA A 286 -4.53 11.35 -16.28
CA ALA A 286 -3.93 10.16 -15.69
C ALA A 286 -4.99 9.14 -15.21
N ALA A 287 -6.16 9.60 -14.77
CA ALA A 287 -7.32 8.75 -14.51
C ALA A 287 -7.83 8.06 -15.80
N ASP A 288 -7.90 8.79 -16.92
CA ASP A 288 -8.29 8.25 -18.23
C ASP A 288 -7.30 7.20 -18.77
N GLU A 289 -6.01 7.39 -18.52
CA GLU A 289 -4.97 6.42 -18.87
C GLU A 289 -5.13 5.11 -18.08
N LEU A 290 -5.25 5.20 -16.76
CA LEU A 290 -5.40 4.03 -15.91
C LEU A 290 -6.73 3.28 -16.16
N GLU A 291 -7.81 3.99 -16.43
CA GLU A 291 -9.09 3.37 -16.80
C GLU A 291 -8.98 2.54 -18.08
N ARG A 292 -8.26 3.03 -19.10
CA ARG A 292 -7.99 2.27 -20.33
C ARG A 292 -7.23 0.98 -20.06
N GLU A 293 -6.26 1.01 -19.15
CA GLU A 293 -5.55 -0.21 -18.74
C GLU A 293 -6.47 -1.19 -18.00
N ILE A 294 -7.34 -0.70 -17.12
CA ILE A 294 -8.32 -1.53 -16.41
C ILE A 294 -9.25 -2.22 -17.41
N VAL A 295 -9.72 -1.49 -18.44
CA VAL A 295 -10.53 -2.06 -19.51
C VAL A 295 -9.78 -3.18 -20.23
N GLN A 296 -8.54 -2.94 -20.65
CA GLN A 296 -7.72 -3.97 -21.30
C GLN A 296 -7.48 -5.19 -20.40
N ASP A 297 -7.32 -4.98 -19.10
CA ASP A 297 -7.15 -6.06 -18.14
C ASP A 297 -8.43 -6.90 -17.96
N VAL A 298 -9.61 -6.26 -18.01
CA VAL A 298 -10.91 -6.95 -18.00
C VAL A 298 -11.10 -7.78 -19.27
N GLU A 299 -10.68 -7.29 -20.43
CA GLU A 299 -10.80 -7.99 -21.71
C GLU A 299 -9.92 -9.26 -21.82
N LYS A 300 -8.88 -9.41 -20.99
CA LYS A 300 -8.00 -10.59 -20.99
C LYS A 300 -8.67 -11.86 -20.43
N LEU A 301 -9.75 -11.73 -19.65
CA LEU A 301 -10.50 -12.89 -19.15
C LEU A 301 -11.52 -13.34 -20.22
N PRO A 302 -11.58 -14.64 -20.56
CA PRO A 302 -12.42 -15.16 -21.64
C PRO A 302 -13.88 -15.32 -21.19
N ILE A 303 -14.48 -14.26 -20.63
CA ILE A 303 -15.91 -14.23 -20.35
C ILE A 303 -16.60 -13.73 -21.61
N GLY A 304 -16.97 -14.67 -22.48
CA GLY A 304 -17.76 -14.36 -23.67
C GLY A 304 -19.07 -13.66 -23.29
N PRO A 305 -19.56 -12.70 -24.11
CA PRO A 305 -20.83 -12.01 -23.83
C PRO A 305 -22.04 -12.98 -23.77
N SER A 306 -21.90 -14.15 -24.38
CA SER A 306 -22.87 -15.24 -24.41
C SER A 306 -22.72 -16.26 -23.27
N THR A 307 -21.71 -16.14 -22.40
CA THR A 307 -21.51 -17.06 -21.27
C THR A 307 -22.62 -16.90 -20.24
N ILE A 308 -23.10 -18.00 -19.67
CA ILE A 308 -24.10 -18.00 -18.60
C ILE A 308 -23.37 -18.01 -17.25
N LEU A 309 -23.82 -17.14 -16.35
CA LEU A 309 -23.31 -17.08 -14.98
C LEU A 309 -24.23 -17.85 -14.05
N GLU A 310 -23.65 -18.70 -13.19
CA GLU A 310 -24.38 -19.40 -12.14
C GLU A 310 -23.67 -19.25 -10.78
N LEU A 311 -24.46 -19.31 -9.71
CA LEU A 311 -23.94 -19.25 -8.35
C LEU A 311 -23.23 -20.56 -8.03
N ALA A 312 -21.99 -20.47 -7.55
CA ALA A 312 -21.21 -21.63 -7.14
C ALA A 312 -21.48 -22.05 -5.69
N LEU A 313 -22.13 -21.18 -4.90
CA LEU A 313 -22.42 -21.39 -3.48
C LEU A 313 -23.89 -21.74 -3.23
N ALA A 314 -24.14 -22.50 -2.16
CA ALA A 314 -25.50 -22.79 -1.73
C ALA A 314 -26.18 -21.52 -1.16
N PRO A 315 -27.52 -21.39 -1.24
CA PRO A 315 -28.24 -20.19 -0.79
C PRO A 315 -27.97 -19.77 0.66
N ARG A 316 -27.65 -20.73 1.54
CA ARG A 316 -27.34 -20.46 2.96
C ARG A 316 -25.97 -19.79 3.15
N ASP A 317 -25.01 -20.12 2.30
CA ASP A 317 -23.64 -19.59 2.36
C ASP A 317 -23.57 -18.19 1.74
N ILE A 318 -24.45 -17.90 0.78
CA ILE A 318 -24.56 -16.57 0.15
C ILE A 318 -24.97 -15.51 1.17
N VAL A 319 -25.87 -15.83 2.11
CA VAL A 319 -26.34 -14.89 3.15
C VAL A 319 -25.23 -14.52 4.13
N GLN A 320 -24.18 -15.35 4.24
CA GLN A 320 -23.03 -15.10 5.12
C GLN A 320 -21.88 -14.34 4.42
N LEU A 321 -21.97 -14.13 3.11
CA LEU A 321 -20.97 -13.33 2.39
C LEU A 321 -21.02 -11.89 2.87
N LYS A 322 -19.84 -11.33 3.17
CA LYS A 322 -19.66 -9.88 3.21
C LYS A 322 -19.70 -9.37 1.77
N CYS A 323 -20.83 -8.82 1.38
CA CYS A 323 -21.05 -8.16 0.10
C CYS A 323 -21.47 -6.71 0.33
N ASP A 324 -20.88 -5.82 -0.46
CA ASP A 324 -21.40 -4.45 -0.61
C ASP A 324 -22.78 -4.49 -1.29
N PRO A 325 -23.72 -3.55 -1.00
CA PRO A 325 -24.98 -3.41 -1.72
C PRO A 325 -24.92 -3.62 -3.24
N GLU A 326 -23.89 -3.09 -3.92
CA GLU A 326 -23.75 -3.25 -5.37
C GLU A 326 -23.44 -4.70 -5.77
N GLU A 327 -22.54 -5.38 -5.05
CA GLU A 327 -22.24 -6.79 -5.26
C GLU A 327 -23.47 -7.66 -5.03
N GLY A 328 -24.22 -7.38 -3.97
CA GLY A 328 -25.47 -8.07 -3.65
C GLY A 328 -26.51 -7.93 -4.75
N PHE A 329 -26.61 -6.75 -5.37
CA PHE A 329 -27.52 -6.53 -6.49
C PHE A 329 -27.09 -7.31 -7.74
N VAL A 330 -25.79 -7.34 -8.08
CA VAL A 330 -25.27 -8.17 -9.18
C VAL A 330 -25.59 -9.65 -8.94
N LEU A 331 -25.32 -10.16 -7.73
CA LEU A 331 -25.63 -11.54 -7.35
C LEU A 331 -27.12 -11.87 -7.50
N SER A 332 -28.02 -10.94 -7.16
CA SER A 332 -29.47 -11.13 -7.30
C SER A 332 -29.93 -11.39 -8.74
N ARG A 333 -29.10 -11.02 -9.74
CA ARG A 333 -29.38 -11.21 -11.17
C ARG A 333 -28.71 -12.46 -11.75
N ILE A 334 -27.83 -13.12 -11.00
CA ILE A 334 -27.15 -14.35 -11.40
C ILE A 334 -27.97 -15.54 -10.92
N ASN A 335 -28.67 -16.18 -11.85
CA ASN A 335 -29.57 -17.31 -11.56
C ASN A 335 -29.36 -18.52 -12.49
N GLY A 336 -28.28 -18.55 -13.27
CA GLY A 336 -27.98 -19.62 -14.22
C GLY A 336 -28.82 -19.62 -15.51
N ARG A 337 -29.60 -18.57 -15.78
CA ARG A 337 -30.44 -18.47 -17.00
C ARG A 337 -30.02 -17.37 -17.97
N TYR A 338 -29.45 -16.29 -17.44
CA TYR A 338 -29.11 -15.12 -18.23
C TYR A 338 -27.63 -15.11 -18.61
N THR A 339 -27.35 -14.65 -19.82
CA THR A 339 -25.96 -14.44 -20.25
C THR A 339 -25.37 -13.21 -19.58
N VAL A 340 -24.05 -13.12 -19.54
CA VAL A 340 -23.31 -11.95 -19.05
C VAL A 340 -23.83 -10.67 -19.70
N ASN A 341 -24.03 -10.66 -21.02
CA ASN A 341 -24.54 -9.48 -21.72
C ASN A 341 -25.98 -9.10 -21.32
N GLN A 342 -26.84 -10.08 -21.06
CA GLN A 342 -28.21 -9.84 -20.59
C GLN A 342 -28.23 -9.29 -19.15
N ILE A 343 -27.37 -9.82 -18.28
CA ILE A 343 -27.23 -9.34 -16.90
C ILE A 343 -26.72 -7.90 -16.91
N LEU A 344 -25.64 -7.62 -17.65
CA LEU A 344 -25.08 -6.27 -17.75
C LEU A 344 -26.05 -5.23 -18.34
N ALA A 345 -26.99 -5.66 -19.19
CA ALA A 345 -27.99 -4.76 -19.79
C ALA A 345 -29.09 -4.31 -18.80
N VAL A 346 -29.33 -5.06 -17.72
CA VAL A 346 -30.37 -4.74 -16.72
C VAL A 346 -29.81 -4.15 -15.44
N LEU A 347 -28.49 -4.21 -15.24
CA LEU A 347 -27.83 -3.60 -14.09
C LEU A 347 -27.74 -2.07 -14.27
N PRO A 348 -28.09 -1.28 -13.25
CA PRO A 348 -27.89 0.17 -13.28
C PRO A 348 -26.40 0.53 -13.22
N GLY A 349 -26.06 1.75 -13.62
CA GLY A 349 -24.70 2.29 -13.51
C GLY A 349 -23.80 2.01 -14.72
N VAL A 350 -22.49 2.17 -14.50
CA VAL A 350 -21.48 2.07 -15.56
C VAL A 350 -21.19 0.60 -15.88
N ARG A 351 -21.24 0.24 -17.17
CA ARG A 351 -21.04 -1.14 -17.64
C ARG A 351 -19.71 -1.75 -17.17
N LEU A 352 -18.62 -0.98 -17.24
CA LEU A 352 -17.28 -1.41 -16.80
C LEU A 352 -17.26 -1.81 -15.32
N HIS A 353 -17.87 -0.99 -14.46
CA HIS A 353 -17.98 -1.28 -13.02
C HIS A 353 -18.69 -2.60 -12.75
N ASN A 354 -19.83 -2.83 -13.41
CA ASN A 354 -20.59 -4.07 -13.28
C ASN A 354 -19.80 -5.29 -13.79
N GLN A 355 -19.01 -5.13 -14.87
CA GLN A 355 -18.09 -6.18 -15.35
C GLN A 355 -17.01 -6.52 -14.34
N LEU A 356 -16.43 -5.50 -13.68
CA LEU A 356 -15.42 -5.67 -12.64
C LEU A 356 -15.97 -6.38 -11.40
N ILE A 357 -17.20 -6.08 -10.98
CA ILE A 357 -17.88 -6.80 -9.90
C ILE A 357 -18.05 -8.27 -10.26
N ILE A 358 -18.57 -8.58 -11.45
CA ILE A 358 -18.74 -9.97 -11.92
C ILE A 358 -17.40 -10.71 -11.89
N ARG A 359 -16.33 -10.08 -12.39
CA ARG A 359 -14.98 -10.64 -12.35
C ARG A 359 -14.51 -10.93 -10.92
N ASN A 360 -14.69 -9.99 -10.01
CA ASN A 360 -14.29 -10.16 -8.61
C ASN A 360 -15.05 -11.33 -7.94
N LEU A 361 -16.35 -11.46 -8.20
CA LEU A 361 -17.18 -12.56 -7.71
C LEU A 361 -16.73 -13.93 -8.27
N ILE A 362 -16.30 -13.99 -9.53
CA ILE A 362 -15.73 -15.21 -10.13
C ILE A 362 -14.38 -15.55 -9.49
N GLN A 363 -13.49 -14.57 -9.31
CA GLN A 363 -12.19 -14.76 -8.66
C GLN A 363 -12.32 -15.25 -7.21
N ARG A 364 -13.36 -14.79 -6.49
CA ARG A 364 -13.70 -15.25 -5.13
C ARG A 364 -14.39 -16.62 -5.09
N GLY A 365 -14.67 -17.23 -6.26
CA GLY A 365 -15.38 -18.51 -6.34
C GLY A 365 -16.85 -18.45 -5.94
N VAL A 366 -17.46 -17.26 -5.94
CA VAL A 366 -18.89 -17.07 -5.63
C VAL A 366 -19.75 -17.39 -6.86
N VAL A 367 -19.22 -17.11 -8.05
CA VAL A 367 -19.88 -17.29 -9.35
C VAL A 367 -19.00 -18.18 -10.22
N GLN A 368 -19.61 -19.10 -10.96
CA GLN A 368 -18.93 -19.95 -11.94
C GLN A 368 -19.50 -19.75 -13.35
N LEU A 369 -18.66 -20.06 -14.34
CA LEU A 369 -18.98 -19.94 -15.76
C LEU A 369 -19.58 -21.24 -16.27
N ARG A 370 -20.74 -21.17 -16.93
CA ARG A 370 -21.32 -22.29 -17.66
C ARG A 370 -21.28 -22.01 -19.15
N GLU A 371 -20.61 -22.87 -19.92
CA GLU A 371 -20.62 -22.77 -21.37
C GLU A 371 -22.04 -22.99 -21.91
N SER A 372 -22.47 -22.05 -22.74
CA SER A 372 -23.76 -22.11 -23.43
C SER A 372 -23.70 -23.22 -24.46
N GLN A 373 -24.31 -24.38 -24.18
CA GLN A 373 -24.61 -25.34 -25.24
C GLN A 373 -25.51 -24.63 -26.26
N GLU A 374 -24.99 -24.38 -27.46
CA GLU A 374 -25.81 -23.90 -28.57
C GLU A 374 -27.04 -24.81 -28.71
N ILE A 375 -28.22 -24.19 -28.66
CA ILE A 375 -29.48 -24.86 -28.89
C ILE A 375 -29.40 -25.50 -30.28
N ALA A 376 -29.32 -26.84 -30.32
CA ALA A 376 -29.44 -27.60 -31.55
C ALA A 376 -30.75 -27.18 -32.24
N ARG A 377 -30.62 -26.46 -33.36
CA ARG A 377 -31.76 -26.12 -34.22
C ARG A 377 -32.45 -27.42 -34.61
N HIS A 378 -33.67 -27.64 -34.13
CA HIS A 378 -34.53 -28.72 -34.60
C HIS A 378 -34.63 -28.61 -36.14
N GLN A 379 -33.97 -29.53 -36.84
CA GLN A 379 -34.17 -29.72 -38.27
C GLN A 379 -35.61 -30.17 -38.48
N GLY A 380 -36.30 -29.44 -39.37
CA GLY A 380 -37.71 -29.67 -39.69
C GLY A 380 -37.97 -31.08 -40.18
N ALA A 381 -39.05 -31.67 -39.69
CA ALA A 381 -39.59 -32.93 -40.20
C ALA A 381 -39.92 -32.81 -41.71
N PRO A 382 -39.65 -33.83 -42.53
CA PRO A 382 -40.02 -33.81 -43.93
C PRO A 382 -41.53 -34.03 -44.07
N ARG A 383 -42.18 -33.15 -44.83
CA ARG A 383 -43.57 -33.33 -45.27
C ARG A 383 -43.65 -34.55 -46.19
N LEU A 384 -44.34 -35.59 -45.75
CA LEU A 384 -44.84 -36.65 -46.62
C LEU A 384 -45.94 -36.06 -47.52
N ARG A 385 -45.71 -36.07 -48.84
CA ARG A 385 -46.72 -35.83 -49.86
C ARG A 385 -47.41 -37.17 -50.16
N THR A 386 -48.74 -37.20 -50.03
CA THR A 386 -49.63 -38.07 -50.82
C THR A 386 -49.94 -37.43 -52.16
#